data_AF-A0A1G2QF79-F1
#
_entry.id   AF-A0A1G2QF79-F1
#
_cell.length_a   1.000
_cell.length_b   1.000
_cell.length_c   1.000
_cell.angle_alpha   90.00
_cell.angle_beta   90.00
_cell.angle_gamma   90.00
#
_symmetry.space_group_name_H-M   'P 1'
#
loop_
_entity.id
_entity.type
_entity.pdbx_description
1 polymer ?
#
loop_
_entity_poly.entity_id
_entity_poly.type
_entity_poly.pdbx_seq_one_letter_code
_entity_poly.pdbx_strand_id
1 'polypeptide(L)'
;MREMIQVGEVAQMAQPKRFRWHPEKDWPRKGHILIPSGTMGSGKSTVLRILLREYNGSSIDEDTLRAASRYFEDDLLSAHYGLAPKFRLIPSHTTRPERAGDFRGEYIHHTEAEFKALSAQGEFAWVVTVGQYLYGTTVEDIHLAITQPVVGILTATPETILQCLEVTWIDQGDIVPLYIDSPHRVEWMGLRGGLTESELEFREARNKRWDTMVAHSGIGFWRIENCHHDILLPVVKELAHVISKMKRQY
;
A
#
# COMPACT_ATOMS: atom_id res chain seq x y z
N MET A 1 -8.27 35.45 8.84
CA MET A 1 -7.08 34.81 9.44
C MET A 1 -7.34 33.32 9.44
N ARG A 2 -6.62 32.55 8.62
CA ARG A 2 -6.73 31.09 8.55
C ARG A 2 -5.74 30.51 9.56
N GLU A 3 -6.24 29.82 10.57
CA GLU A 3 -5.40 29.00 11.45
C GLU A 3 -4.87 27.82 10.63
N MET A 4 -3.58 27.87 10.33
CA MET A 4 -2.81 26.69 9.96
C MET A 4 -2.79 25.78 11.19
N ILE A 5 -3.36 24.58 11.06
CA ILE A 5 -3.09 23.50 12.01
C ILE A 5 -1.60 23.19 11.88
N GLN A 6 -0.81 23.71 12.84
CA GLN A 6 0.53 23.20 13.09
C GLN A 6 0.38 21.74 13.48
N VAL A 7 1.03 20.85 12.72
CA VAL A 7 1.33 19.49 13.15
C VAL A 7 2.42 19.59 14.23
N GLY A 8 2.03 20.11 15.39
CA GLY A 8 2.82 20.14 16.61
C GLY A 8 2.43 18.94 17.46
N GLU A 9 3.44 18.25 17.97
CA GLU A 9 3.34 17.11 18.89
C GLU A 9 2.76 15.84 18.26
N VAL A 10 3.64 15.13 17.54
CA VAL A 10 3.63 13.66 17.61
C VAL A 10 3.76 13.34 19.10
N ALA A 11 2.64 12.97 19.71
CA ALA A 11 2.59 12.54 21.11
C ALA A 11 3.73 11.56 21.35
N GLN A 12 4.33 11.57 22.54
CA GLN A 12 5.27 10.52 22.96
C GLN A 12 4.54 9.18 22.88
N MET A 13 4.58 8.55 21.71
CA MET A 13 4.00 7.24 21.46
C MET A 13 4.73 6.30 22.41
N ALA A 14 3.98 5.69 23.33
CA ALA A 14 4.47 4.52 24.04
C ALA A 14 5.14 3.63 23.00
N GLN A 15 6.41 3.25 23.21
CA GLN A 15 7.14 2.50 22.20
C GLN A 15 6.27 1.30 21.80
N PRO A 16 5.81 1.23 20.52
CA PRO A 16 5.01 0.10 20.10
C PRO A 16 5.85 -1.14 20.43
N LYS A 17 5.24 -2.10 21.14
CA LYS A 17 5.91 -3.38 21.42
C LYS A 17 6.52 -3.82 20.10
N ARG A 18 7.85 -4.01 20.08
CA ARG A 18 8.58 -4.42 18.87
C ARG A 18 8.00 -5.76 18.40
N PHE A 19 6.99 -5.68 17.56
CA PHE A 19 6.41 -6.84 16.95
C PHE A 19 7.29 -7.20 15.75
N ARG A 20 7.93 -8.34 15.89
CA ARG A 20 8.69 -8.95 14.81
C ARG A 20 7.69 -9.88 14.11
N TRP A 21 7.15 -9.44 12.99
CA TRP A 21 6.30 -10.30 12.18
C TRP A 21 7.11 -11.52 11.74
N HIS A 22 6.60 -12.71 12.04
CA HIS A 22 7.20 -13.97 11.64
C HIS A 22 6.34 -14.57 10.53
N PRO A 23 6.70 -14.35 9.25
CA PRO A 23 5.95 -14.90 8.10
C PRO A 23 5.74 -16.41 8.22
N GLU A 24 6.66 -17.09 8.92
CA GLU A 24 6.66 -18.52 9.16
C GLU A 24 5.76 -19.00 10.32
N LYS A 25 5.02 -18.13 11.00
CA LYS A 25 4.12 -18.52 12.11
C LYS A 25 2.72 -17.88 12.05
N ASP A 26 2.62 -16.72 11.41
CA ASP A 26 1.47 -15.83 11.56
C ASP A 26 0.62 -15.68 10.27
N TRP A 27 0.89 -16.48 9.21
CA TRP A 27 0.28 -16.36 7.87
C TRP A 27 -0.59 -17.59 7.49
N PRO A 28 -1.77 -17.49 6.85
CA PRO A 28 -2.96 -17.82 7.62
C PRO A 28 -3.84 -18.97 7.10
N ARG A 29 -4.68 -19.47 8.00
CA ARG A 29 -5.96 -20.12 7.70
C ARG A 29 -7.14 -19.10 7.61
N LYS A 30 -6.83 -17.79 7.63
CA LYS A 30 -7.69 -16.57 7.68
C LYS A 30 -7.21 -15.51 6.65
N GLY A 31 -7.72 -14.27 6.65
CA GLY A 31 -7.33 -13.21 5.69
C GLY A 31 -6.24 -12.27 6.19
N HIS A 32 -5.70 -11.42 5.31
CA HIS A 32 -4.74 -10.37 5.64
C HIS A 32 -4.91 -9.13 4.77
N ILE A 33 -4.33 -8.02 5.25
CA ILE A 33 -4.27 -6.75 4.52
C ILE A 33 -2.82 -6.42 4.18
N LEU A 34 -2.48 -6.44 2.89
CA LEU A 34 -1.26 -5.86 2.38
C LEU A 34 -1.46 -4.36 2.16
N ILE A 35 -0.63 -3.53 2.80
CA ILE A 35 -0.69 -2.07 2.63
C ILE A 35 0.54 -1.59 1.86
N PRO A 36 0.51 -1.55 0.51
CA PRO A 36 1.57 -0.92 -0.27
C PRO A 36 1.56 0.59 -0.04
N SER A 37 2.64 1.06 0.56
CA SER A 37 2.93 2.45 0.82
C SER A 37 4.24 2.85 0.15
N GLY A 38 4.47 4.15 0.00
CA GLY A 38 5.62 4.65 -0.75
C GLY A 38 5.29 5.96 -1.43
N THR A 39 6.34 6.57 -1.98
CA THR A 39 6.26 7.91 -2.56
C THR A 39 5.52 7.95 -3.89
N MET A 40 5.16 9.13 -4.37
CA MET A 40 4.57 9.22 -5.70
C MET A 40 5.60 8.75 -6.73
N GLY A 41 5.20 7.96 -7.73
CA GLY A 41 6.15 7.40 -8.69
C GLY A 41 6.98 6.22 -8.17
N SER A 42 6.82 5.79 -6.91
CA SER A 42 7.49 4.60 -6.35
C SER A 42 6.97 3.27 -6.89
N GLY A 43 6.22 3.25 -8.00
CA GLY A 43 5.71 2.01 -8.59
C GLY A 43 4.55 1.33 -7.85
N LYS A 44 3.89 1.96 -6.85
CA LYS A 44 2.73 1.38 -6.13
C LYS A 44 1.63 0.87 -7.06
N SER A 45 1.16 1.68 -8.00
CA SER A 45 0.12 1.26 -8.95
C SER A 45 0.58 0.12 -9.85
N THR A 46 1.89 0.02 -10.09
CA THR A 46 2.48 -1.11 -10.82
C THR A 46 2.45 -2.38 -9.98
N VAL A 47 2.77 -2.29 -8.68
CA VAL A 47 2.63 -3.39 -7.72
C VAL A 47 1.19 -3.89 -7.67
N LEU A 48 0.22 -2.98 -7.57
CA LEU A 48 -1.21 -3.32 -7.60
C LEU A 48 -1.59 -4.07 -8.87
N ARG A 49 -1.17 -3.57 -10.04
CA ARG A 49 -1.46 -4.20 -11.33
C ARG A 49 -0.91 -5.62 -11.38
N ILE A 50 0.33 -5.82 -10.95
CA ILE A 50 0.95 -7.15 -10.88
C ILE A 50 0.15 -8.05 -9.95
N LEU A 51 -0.08 -7.62 -8.70
CA LEU A 51 -0.78 -8.44 -7.72
C LEU A 51 -2.19 -8.82 -8.17
N LEU A 52 -2.95 -7.86 -8.70
CA LEU A 52 -4.34 -8.09 -9.11
C LEU A 52 -4.46 -8.83 -10.45
N ARG A 53 -3.49 -8.70 -11.37
CA ARG A 53 -3.53 -9.35 -12.69
C ARG A 53 -2.95 -10.77 -12.64
N GLU A 54 -1.72 -10.88 -12.12
CA GLU A 54 -0.91 -12.09 -12.17
C GLU A 54 -1.47 -13.19 -11.27
N TYR A 55 -2.05 -12.82 -10.12
CA TYR A 55 -2.45 -13.79 -9.09
C TYR A 55 -3.97 -14.03 -9.01
N ASN A 56 -4.80 -13.28 -9.75
CA ASN A 56 -6.25 -13.55 -9.87
C ASN A 56 -6.64 -14.20 -11.20
N GLY A 57 -5.68 -14.64 -12.02
CA GLY A 57 -5.95 -15.38 -13.25
C GLY A 57 -6.46 -14.53 -14.42
N SER A 58 -6.19 -13.22 -14.43
CA SER A 58 -6.41 -12.40 -15.63
C SER A 58 -5.26 -12.63 -16.60
N SER A 59 -5.56 -13.07 -17.82
CA SER A 59 -4.54 -13.30 -18.86
C SER A 59 -3.65 -12.06 -19.02
N ILE A 60 -2.36 -12.26 -18.85
CA ILE A 60 -1.36 -11.25 -19.10
C ILE A 60 -1.28 -11.06 -20.61
N ASP A 61 -1.25 -9.82 -21.10
CA ASP A 61 -0.99 -9.58 -22.51
C ASP A 61 0.47 -9.95 -22.76
N GLU A 62 0.75 -10.52 -23.94
CA GLU A 62 2.08 -11.01 -24.27
C GLU A 62 3.16 -9.95 -24.13
N ASP A 63 2.86 -8.66 -24.25
CA ASP A 63 3.87 -7.60 -24.14
C ASP A 63 4.31 -7.39 -22.68
N THR A 64 3.37 -7.45 -21.74
CA THR A 64 3.66 -7.43 -20.30
C THR A 64 4.41 -8.70 -19.88
N LEU A 65 4.03 -9.86 -20.41
CA LEU A 65 4.74 -11.13 -20.20
C LEU A 65 6.13 -11.13 -20.84
N ARG A 66 6.32 -10.53 -22.02
CA ARG A 66 7.63 -10.38 -22.68
C ARG A 66 8.53 -9.40 -21.95
N ALA A 67 7.96 -8.31 -21.44
CA ALA A 67 8.67 -7.38 -20.59
C ALA A 67 9.10 -8.05 -19.28
N ALA A 68 8.21 -8.85 -18.68
CA ALA A 68 8.48 -9.64 -17.49
C ALA A 68 9.51 -10.76 -17.74
N SER A 69 9.28 -11.64 -18.71
CA SER A 69 10.08 -12.85 -19.02
C SER A 69 11.53 -12.58 -19.40
N ARG A 70 11.87 -11.37 -19.85
CA ARG A 70 13.28 -10.92 -19.96
C ARG A 70 14.03 -10.97 -18.62
N TYR A 71 13.31 -11.06 -17.52
CA TYR A 71 13.83 -11.05 -16.16
C TYR A 71 13.49 -12.31 -15.34
N PHE A 72 12.75 -13.26 -15.91
CA PHE A 72 12.40 -14.53 -15.27
C PHE A 72 13.00 -15.68 -16.06
N GLU A 73 13.64 -16.63 -15.39
CA GLU A 73 13.76 -17.97 -15.97
C GLU A 73 12.34 -18.58 -15.99
N ASP A 74 11.91 -19.13 -17.13
CA ASP A 74 10.54 -19.56 -17.45
C ASP A 74 9.88 -20.51 -16.43
N ASP A 75 10.66 -21.06 -15.49
CA ASP A 75 10.23 -22.03 -14.48
C ASP A 75 9.58 -21.42 -13.22
N LEU A 76 9.80 -20.13 -12.90
CA LEU A 76 9.30 -19.54 -11.64
C LEU A 76 7.83 -19.13 -11.68
N LEU A 77 7.30 -18.81 -12.86
CA LEU A 77 5.90 -18.37 -13.01
C LEU A 77 4.97 -19.58 -13.25
N SER A 78 5.35 -20.49 -14.15
CA SER A 78 4.52 -21.59 -14.64
C SER A 78 4.21 -22.67 -13.57
N ALA A 79 5.13 -22.96 -12.65
CA ALA A 79 4.95 -23.96 -11.59
C ALA A 79 4.10 -23.47 -10.38
N HIS A 80 3.62 -22.22 -10.38
CA HIS A 80 3.08 -21.55 -9.19
C HIS A 80 1.56 -21.28 -9.19
N TYR A 81 0.82 -21.67 -10.23
CA TYR A 81 -0.58 -21.25 -10.41
C TYR A 81 -1.66 -22.05 -9.66
N GLY A 82 -1.33 -23.11 -8.92
CA GLY A 82 -2.34 -23.96 -8.25
C GLY A 82 -2.83 -23.51 -6.86
N LEU A 83 -2.08 -22.64 -6.17
CA LEU A 83 -2.29 -22.32 -4.73
C LEU A 83 -1.96 -20.86 -4.38
N ALA A 84 -1.93 -19.95 -5.35
CA ALA A 84 -1.63 -18.56 -5.03
C ALA A 84 -2.81 -17.88 -4.29
N PRO A 85 -2.55 -17.06 -3.26
CA PRO A 85 -3.60 -16.30 -2.60
C PRO A 85 -4.28 -15.39 -3.62
N LYS A 86 -5.62 -15.32 -3.55
CA LYS A 86 -6.38 -14.33 -4.32
C LYS A 86 -6.18 -12.96 -3.69
N PHE A 87 -5.93 -11.97 -4.52
CA PHE A 87 -5.78 -10.59 -4.08
C PHE A 87 -7.06 -9.83 -4.33
N ARG A 88 -7.48 -8.97 -3.41
CA ARG A 88 -8.66 -8.13 -3.59
C ARG A 88 -8.34 -6.70 -3.19
N LEU A 89 -8.69 -5.75 -4.04
CA LEU A 89 -8.55 -4.35 -3.69
C LEU A 89 -9.56 -3.98 -2.59
N ILE A 90 -9.09 -3.30 -1.56
CA ILE A 90 -9.89 -2.68 -0.52
C ILE A 90 -10.06 -1.21 -0.92
N PRO A 91 -11.27 -0.75 -1.25
CA PRO A 91 -11.48 0.63 -1.67
C PRO A 91 -11.22 1.59 -0.52
N SER A 92 -10.59 2.71 -0.83
CA SER A 92 -10.57 3.89 0.05
C SER A 92 -11.73 4.82 -0.31
N HIS A 93 -12.52 5.21 0.68
CA HIS A 93 -13.51 6.25 0.53
C HIS A 93 -12.80 7.60 0.54
N THR A 94 -13.18 8.53 -0.34
CA THR A 94 -12.54 9.84 -0.38
C THR A 94 -13.45 10.96 -0.85
N THR A 95 -13.18 12.18 -0.38
CA THR A 95 -13.77 13.42 -0.92
C THR A 95 -12.96 14.03 -2.06
N ARG A 96 -11.83 13.42 -2.41
CA ARG A 96 -11.02 13.85 -3.56
C ARG A 96 -11.79 13.59 -4.86
N PRO A 97 -11.80 14.55 -5.82
CA PRO A 97 -12.28 14.30 -7.17
C PRO A 97 -11.52 13.14 -7.84
N GLU A 98 -12.23 12.38 -8.67
CA GLU A 98 -11.62 11.35 -9.51
C GLU A 98 -10.51 11.93 -10.39
N ARG A 99 -9.41 11.19 -10.56
CA ARG A 99 -8.31 11.57 -11.45
C ARG A 99 -8.17 10.59 -12.60
N ALA A 100 -7.79 11.12 -13.75
CA ALA A 100 -7.33 10.31 -14.87
C ALA A 100 -6.14 9.45 -14.43
N GLY A 101 -6.33 8.13 -14.41
CA GLY A 101 -5.30 7.15 -14.01
C GLY A 101 -5.48 6.55 -12.62
N ASP A 102 -6.50 6.94 -11.85
CA ASP A 102 -6.91 6.20 -10.64
C ASP A 102 -7.18 4.73 -11.02
N PHE A 103 -6.73 3.80 -10.18
CA PHE A 103 -6.96 2.38 -10.48
C PHE A 103 -8.45 2.06 -10.24
N ARG A 104 -9.08 1.34 -11.18
CA ARG A 104 -10.52 1.07 -11.08
C ARG A 104 -10.83 0.29 -9.80
N GLY A 105 -11.71 0.84 -8.97
CA GLY A 105 -12.10 0.27 -7.68
C GLY A 105 -11.18 0.62 -6.52
N GLU A 106 -10.14 1.44 -6.72
CA GLU A 106 -9.26 1.93 -5.66
C GLU A 106 -9.96 2.92 -4.74
N TYR A 107 -10.85 3.73 -5.31
CA TYR A 107 -11.57 4.76 -4.58
C TYR A 107 -13.08 4.67 -4.74
N ILE A 108 -13.80 4.96 -3.66
CA ILE A 108 -15.21 5.31 -3.68
C ILE A 108 -15.31 6.81 -3.36
N HIS A 109 -15.84 7.58 -4.30
CA HIS A 109 -15.90 9.04 -4.19
C HIS A 109 -17.18 9.49 -3.51
N HIS A 110 -17.04 10.39 -2.55
CA HIS A 110 -18.13 10.98 -1.78
C HIS A 110 -18.06 12.51 -1.85
N THR A 111 -19.19 13.17 -1.70
CA THR A 111 -19.19 14.57 -1.27
C THR A 111 -18.70 14.68 0.17
N GLU A 112 -18.26 15.87 0.58
CA GLU A 112 -17.82 16.09 1.96
C GLU A 112 -18.96 15.86 2.98
N ALA A 113 -20.20 16.18 2.61
CA ALA A 113 -21.37 15.96 3.46
C ALA A 113 -21.63 14.47 3.68
N GLU A 114 -21.62 13.67 2.61
CA GLU A 114 -21.80 12.21 2.68
C GLU A 114 -20.70 11.54 3.49
N PHE A 115 -19.43 11.90 3.24
CA PHE A 115 -18.30 11.34 3.97
C PHE A 115 -18.41 11.64 5.48
N LYS A 116 -18.75 12.87 5.86
CA LYS A 116 -18.93 13.25 7.27
C LYS A 116 -20.12 12.53 7.91
N ALA A 117 -21.20 12.30 7.17
CA ALA A 117 -22.33 11.54 7.67
C ALA A 117 -21.95 10.08 7.98
N LEU A 118 -21.24 9.40 7.08
CA LEU A 118 -20.71 8.05 7.30
C LEU A 118 -19.73 8.01 8.48
N SER A 119 -18.84 8.99 8.56
CA SER A 119 -17.89 9.10 9.66
C SER A 119 -18.58 9.31 11.01
N ALA A 120 -19.64 10.11 11.07
CA ALA A 120 -20.41 10.33 12.30
C ALA A 120 -21.20 9.09 12.73
N GLN A 121 -21.52 8.19 11.80
CA GLN A 121 -22.15 6.90 12.07
C GLN A 121 -21.16 5.83 12.54
N GLY A 122 -19.85 6.10 12.50
CA GLY A 122 -18.81 5.14 12.89
C GLY A 122 -18.51 4.09 11.82
N GLU A 123 -18.86 4.36 10.56
CA GLU A 123 -18.68 3.41 9.45
C GLU A 123 -17.20 3.17 9.10
N PHE A 124 -16.32 4.13 9.40
CA PHE A 124 -14.90 4.06 9.05
C PHE A 124 -14.04 3.46 10.16
N ALA A 125 -13.17 2.52 9.80
CA ALA A 125 -12.13 2.01 10.69
C ALA A 125 -11.06 3.08 10.98
N TRP A 126 -10.80 3.95 10.01
CA TRP A 126 -9.90 5.09 10.14
C TRP A 126 -10.34 6.23 9.22
N VAL A 127 -10.00 7.45 9.61
CA VAL A 127 -10.21 8.66 8.80
C VAL A 127 -8.97 9.53 8.89
N VAL A 128 -8.50 10.04 7.75
CA VAL A 128 -7.38 10.99 7.69
C VAL A 128 -7.65 12.08 6.67
N THR A 129 -7.06 13.25 6.92
CA THR A 129 -7.05 14.36 5.97
C THR A 129 -5.71 14.38 5.24
N VAL A 130 -5.76 14.32 3.91
CA VAL A 130 -4.58 14.49 3.05
C VAL A 130 -4.79 15.70 2.15
N GLY A 131 -4.05 16.77 2.42
CA GLY A 131 -4.29 18.07 1.79
C GLY A 131 -5.65 18.63 2.25
N GLN A 132 -6.59 18.79 1.32
CA GLN A 132 -7.94 19.28 1.59
C GLN A 132 -9.01 18.18 1.51
N TYR A 133 -8.60 16.93 1.31
CA TYR A 133 -9.52 15.82 1.08
C TYR A 133 -9.47 14.83 2.24
N LEU A 134 -10.62 14.24 2.54
CA LEU A 134 -10.77 13.18 3.52
C LEU A 134 -10.58 11.83 2.84
N TYR A 135 -10.02 10.90 3.59
CA TYR A 135 -9.85 9.50 3.21
C TYR A 135 -10.22 8.61 4.38
N GLY A 136 -10.78 7.43 4.10
CA GLY A 136 -11.06 6.41 5.09
C GLY A 136 -11.36 5.06 4.43
N THR A 137 -11.33 4.00 5.21
CA THR A 137 -11.82 2.67 4.77
C THR A 137 -12.83 2.19 5.80
N THR A 138 -13.89 1.54 5.33
CA THR A 138 -14.96 1.09 6.21
C THR A 138 -14.50 -0.03 7.14
N VAL A 139 -15.16 -0.16 8.29
CA VAL A 139 -14.98 -1.30 9.20
C VAL A 139 -15.31 -2.60 8.48
N GLU A 140 -16.37 -2.61 7.68
CA GLU A 140 -16.81 -3.79 6.91
C GLU A 140 -15.73 -4.28 5.94
N ASP A 141 -15.16 -3.39 5.11
CA ASP A 141 -14.15 -3.77 4.12
C ASP A 141 -12.88 -4.35 4.76
N ILE A 142 -12.44 -3.75 5.86
CA ILE A 142 -11.30 -4.25 6.64
C ILE A 142 -11.63 -5.60 7.26
N HIS A 143 -12.82 -5.74 7.86
CA HIS A 143 -13.25 -7.00 8.47
C HIS A 143 -13.34 -8.13 7.44
N LEU A 144 -13.90 -7.88 6.26
CA LEU A 144 -13.95 -8.86 5.17
C LEU A 144 -12.54 -9.28 4.72
N ALA A 145 -11.60 -8.34 4.64
CA ALA A 145 -10.23 -8.63 4.23
C ALA A 145 -9.46 -9.52 5.22
N ILE A 146 -9.70 -9.40 6.53
CA ILE A 146 -9.00 -10.20 7.55
C ILE A 146 -9.70 -11.53 7.88
N THR A 147 -10.97 -11.69 7.50
CA THR A 147 -11.76 -12.90 7.78
C THR A 147 -11.85 -13.86 6.60
N GLN A 148 -11.70 -13.39 5.36
CA GLN A 148 -11.78 -14.22 4.16
C GLN A 148 -10.40 -14.76 3.75
N PRO A 149 -10.31 -15.92 3.07
CA PRO A 149 -9.03 -16.48 2.60
C PRO A 149 -8.51 -15.75 1.34
N VAL A 150 -8.37 -14.43 1.45
CA VAL A 150 -7.87 -13.52 0.42
C VAL A 150 -6.88 -12.55 1.05
N VAL A 151 -6.01 -11.99 0.22
CA VAL A 151 -5.16 -10.86 0.63
C VAL A 151 -5.82 -9.58 0.15
N GLY A 152 -6.39 -8.83 1.08
CA GLY A 152 -6.87 -7.48 0.83
C GLY A 152 -5.70 -6.54 0.55
N ILE A 153 -5.81 -5.67 -0.45
CA ILE A 153 -4.81 -4.67 -0.76
C ILE A 153 -5.39 -3.28 -0.49
N LEU A 154 -4.79 -2.55 0.44
CA LEU A 154 -5.17 -1.19 0.77
C LEU A 154 -4.00 -0.24 0.43
N THR A 155 -4.17 0.68 -0.51
CA THR A 155 -3.14 1.68 -0.79
C THR A 155 -3.22 2.82 0.21
N ALA A 156 -2.17 3.04 0.99
CA ALA A 156 -2.18 4.09 2.00
C ALA A 156 -0.79 4.74 2.18
N THR A 157 -0.73 5.87 2.87
CA THR A 157 0.56 6.44 3.27
C THR A 157 1.08 5.70 4.50
N PRO A 158 2.39 5.77 4.80
CA PRO A 158 2.90 5.10 5.99
C PRO A 158 2.32 5.69 7.30
N GLU A 159 1.84 6.94 7.30
CA GLU A 159 1.07 7.51 8.42
C GLU A 159 -0.27 6.82 8.61
N THR A 160 -0.99 6.52 7.52
CA THR A 160 -2.27 5.82 7.60
C THR A 160 -2.10 4.42 8.17
N ILE A 161 -0.97 3.75 7.91
CA ILE A 161 -0.66 2.44 8.50
C ILE A 161 -0.59 2.53 10.02
N LEU A 162 0.05 3.57 10.56
CA LEU A 162 0.11 3.81 12.01
C LEU A 162 -1.30 3.95 12.59
N GLN A 163 -2.18 4.68 11.91
CA GLN A 163 -3.58 4.84 12.34
C GLN A 163 -4.38 3.54 12.24
N CYS A 164 -4.15 2.73 11.20
CA CYS A 164 -4.79 1.41 11.08
C CYS A 164 -4.40 0.49 12.25
N LEU A 165 -3.17 0.58 12.73
CA LEU A 165 -2.68 -0.19 13.87
C LEU A 165 -3.22 0.30 15.23
N GLU A 166 -3.78 1.50 15.31
CA GLU A 166 -4.47 2.00 16.52
C GLU A 166 -5.89 1.43 16.66
N VAL A 167 -6.42 0.82 15.60
CA VAL A 167 -7.74 0.17 15.61
C VAL A 167 -7.67 -1.10 16.46
N THR A 168 -8.36 -1.10 17.60
CA THR A 168 -8.18 -2.09 18.70
C THR A 168 -8.55 -3.53 18.37
N TRP A 169 -9.26 -3.79 17.27
CA TRP A 169 -9.71 -5.12 16.87
C TRP A 169 -8.92 -5.70 15.69
N ILE A 170 -7.93 -4.98 15.16
CA ILE A 170 -7.01 -5.49 14.14
C ILE A 170 -5.73 -5.91 14.83
N ASP A 171 -5.35 -7.18 14.70
CA ASP A 171 -4.06 -7.62 15.20
C ASP A 171 -2.95 -7.11 14.28
N GLN A 172 -1.79 -6.78 14.84
CA GLN A 172 -0.64 -6.38 14.02
C GLN A 172 -0.22 -7.46 13.02
N GLY A 173 -0.49 -8.74 13.32
CA GLY A 173 -0.27 -9.86 12.38
C GLY A 173 -1.24 -9.89 11.19
N ASP A 174 -2.36 -9.16 11.25
CA ASP A 174 -3.33 -9.08 10.15
C ASP A 174 -2.89 -8.11 9.06
N ILE A 175 -1.97 -7.19 9.37
CA ILE A 175 -1.46 -6.16 8.46
C ILE A 175 -0.04 -6.51 8.01
N VAL A 176 0.18 -6.49 6.70
CA VAL A 176 1.51 -6.54 6.07
C VAL A 176 1.84 -5.14 5.55
N PRO A 177 2.58 -4.33 6.31
CA PRO A 177 3.02 -3.04 5.83
C PRO A 177 4.16 -3.21 4.82
N LEU A 178 3.93 -2.80 3.58
CA LEU A 178 4.93 -2.79 2.52
C LEU A 178 5.31 -1.35 2.22
N TYR A 179 6.60 -1.03 2.28
CA TYR A 179 7.10 0.29 1.92
C TYR A 179 8.02 0.19 0.71
N ILE A 180 7.72 0.96 -0.33
CA ILE A 180 8.60 1.11 -1.47
C ILE A 180 9.37 2.40 -1.29
N ASP A 181 10.70 2.26 -1.19
CA ASP A 181 11.60 3.35 -0.89
C ASP A 181 11.47 4.48 -1.91
N SER A 182 11.78 5.70 -1.47
CA SER A 182 11.88 6.84 -2.38
C SER A 182 12.91 6.58 -3.47
N PRO A 183 12.64 7.00 -4.73
CA PRO A 183 13.67 6.94 -5.76
C PRO A 183 14.83 7.88 -5.38
N HIS A 184 16.08 7.46 -5.59
CA HIS A 184 17.28 8.27 -5.31
C HIS A 184 17.36 9.58 -6.11
N ARG A 185 16.55 9.74 -7.17
CA ARG A 185 16.50 10.92 -8.03
C ARG A 185 15.06 11.32 -8.34
N VAL A 186 14.50 12.21 -7.53
CA VAL A 186 13.13 12.76 -7.69
C VAL A 186 12.99 13.59 -8.97
N GLU A 187 14.08 14.15 -9.48
CA GLU A 187 14.14 14.92 -10.74
C GLU A 187 13.52 14.20 -11.94
N TRP A 188 13.65 12.86 -12.02
CA TRP A 188 13.03 12.06 -13.08
C TRP A 188 11.50 12.05 -13.04
N MET A 189 10.90 12.31 -11.88
CA MET A 189 9.46 12.49 -11.77
C MET A 189 9.00 13.79 -12.43
N GLY A 190 9.85 14.82 -12.45
CA GLY A 190 9.62 16.08 -13.17
C GLY A 190 9.61 15.86 -14.67
N LEU A 191 10.57 15.08 -15.18
CA LEU A 191 10.71 14.74 -16.60
C LEU A 191 9.51 13.94 -17.16
N ARG A 192 8.81 13.16 -16.33
CA ARG A 192 7.62 12.38 -16.75
C ARG A 192 6.29 13.08 -16.50
N GLY A 193 6.26 14.09 -15.63
CA GLY A 193 5.01 14.64 -15.07
C GLY A 193 4.76 16.11 -15.34
N GLY A 194 5.69 16.85 -15.96
CA GLY A 194 5.54 18.29 -16.21
C GLY A 194 5.44 19.12 -14.92
N LEU A 195 6.12 18.68 -13.86
CA LEU A 195 6.07 19.31 -12.54
C LEU A 195 6.95 20.55 -12.50
N THR A 196 6.51 21.54 -11.74
CA THR A 196 7.32 22.71 -11.40
C THR A 196 8.41 22.34 -10.38
N GLU A 197 9.44 23.18 -10.29
CA GLU A 197 10.54 23.01 -9.34
C GLU A 197 10.05 22.97 -7.88
N SER A 198 9.11 23.84 -7.53
CA SER A 198 8.51 23.86 -6.18
C SER A 198 7.70 22.60 -5.87
N GLU A 199 7.02 22.01 -6.85
CA GLU A 199 6.34 20.71 -6.69
C GLU A 199 7.34 19.56 -6.51
N LEU A 200 8.50 19.63 -7.17
CA LEU A 200 9.57 18.65 -7.00
C LEU A 200 10.19 18.74 -5.60
N GLU A 201 10.53 19.94 -5.14
CA GLU A 201 11.05 20.17 -3.79
C GLU A 201 10.07 19.69 -2.70
N PHE A 202 8.79 20.04 -2.83
CA PHE A 202 7.75 19.59 -1.90
C PHE A 202 7.67 18.06 -1.85
N ARG A 203 7.77 17.40 -3.00
CA ARG A 203 7.74 15.93 -3.08
C ARG A 203 8.99 15.33 -2.48
N GLU A 204 10.16 15.87 -2.75
CA GLU A 204 11.41 15.38 -2.18
C GLU A 204 11.41 15.50 -0.65
N ALA A 205 10.97 16.64 -0.11
CA ALA A 205 10.83 16.83 1.33
C ALA A 205 9.87 15.82 1.95
N ARG A 206 8.71 15.58 1.32
CA ARG A 206 7.74 14.58 1.77
C ARG A 206 8.29 13.15 1.70
N ASN A 207 9.01 12.83 0.64
CA ASN A 207 9.64 11.54 0.42
C ASN A 207 10.65 11.23 1.53
N LYS A 208 11.58 12.15 1.79
CA LYS A 208 12.57 12.07 2.88
C LYS A 208 11.90 11.90 4.26
N ARG A 209 10.79 12.62 4.50
CA ARG A 209 10.00 12.47 5.72
C ARG A 209 9.45 11.05 5.88
N TRP A 210 8.89 10.47 4.82
CA TRP A 210 8.36 9.10 4.86
C TRP A 210 9.45 8.05 5.05
N ASP A 211 10.57 8.15 4.34
CA ASP A 211 11.70 7.24 4.53
C ASP A 211 12.20 7.27 5.99
N THR A 212 12.33 8.48 6.54
CA THR A 212 12.74 8.68 7.94
C THR A 212 11.71 8.10 8.90
N MET A 213 10.43 8.36 8.69
CA MET A 213 9.37 7.84 9.55
C MET A 213 9.32 6.32 9.55
N VAL A 214 9.38 5.69 8.38
CA VAL A 214 9.41 4.22 8.25
C VAL A 214 10.60 3.65 9.00
N ALA A 215 11.80 4.22 8.81
CA ALA A 215 13.02 3.78 9.49
C ALA A 215 12.96 3.86 11.02
N HIS A 216 12.19 4.82 11.58
CA HIS A 216 12.10 5.06 13.02
C HIS A 216 10.77 4.64 13.66
N SER A 217 9.81 4.12 12.89
CA SER A 217 8.45 3.80 13.35
C SER A 217 8.38 2.67 14.37
N GLY A 218 9.40 1.80 14.42
CA GLY A 218 9.36 0.55 15.18
C GLY A 218 8.43 -0.52 14.57
N ILE A 219 7.74 -0.20 13.46
CA ILE A 219 6.93 -1.15 12.68
C ILE A 219 7.84 -1.95 11.76
N GLY A 220 7.62 -3.26 11.69
CA GLY A 220 8.29 -4.14 10.74
C GLY A 220 7.79 -3.95 9.31
N PHE A 221 8.08 -2.81 8.69
CA PHE A 221 7.85 -2.59 7.27
C PHE A 221 8.70 -3.55 6.44
N TRP A 222 8.06 -4.23 5.50
CA TRP A 222 8.80 -4.89 4.44
C TRP A 222 9.18 -3.85 3.39
N ARG A 223 10.48 -3.69 3.17
CA ARG A 223 11.02 -2.62 2.32
C ARG A 223 11.41 -3.17 0.96
N ILE A 224 11.01 -2.43 -0.08
CA ILE A 224 11.47 -2.67 -1.44
C ILE A 224 12.31 -1.46 -1.85
N GLU A 225 13.58 -1.74 -2.16
CA GLU A 225 14.49 -0.73 -2.68
C GLU A 225 14.08 -0.32 -4.10
N ASN A 226 13.94 0.98 -4.31
CA ASN A 226 13.50 1.55 -5.57
C ASN A 226 14.69 1.85 -6.48
N CYS A 227 15.22 0.81 -7.11
CA CYS A 227 16.33 0.91 -8.07
C CYS A 227 15.83 1.28 -9.48
N HIS A 228 15.53 2.56 -9.67
CA HIS A 228 15.45 3.40 -10.89
C HIS A 228 15.14 2.83 -12.29
N HIS A 229 15.68 1.68 -12.69
CA HIS A 229 15.55 1.12 -14.03
C HIS A 229 14.59 -0.06 -14.12
N ASP A 230 14.36 -0.78 -13.01
CA ASP A 230 13.53 -1.98 -13.02
C ASP A 230 12.92 -2.25 -11.65
N ILE A 231 12.13 -1.31 -11.11
CA ILE A 231 11.43 -1.53 -9.83
C ILE A 231 10.56 -2.81 -9.86
N LEU A 232 10.13 -3.21 -11.05
CA LEU A 232 9.34 -4.39 -11.29
C LEU A 232 10.02 -5.66 -10.80
N LEU A 233 11.31 -5.83 -11.06
CA LEU A 233 11.98 -7.10 -10.76
C LEU A 233 12.21 -7.31 -9.26
N PRO A 234 12.74 -6.35 -8.47
CA PRO A 234 12.80 -6.46 -7.03
C PRO A 234 11.41 -6.59 -6.43
N VAL A 235 10.43 -5.79 -6.86
CA VAL A 235 9.05 -5.90 -6.37
C VAL A 235 8.52 -7.31 -6.60
N VAL A 236 8.62 -7.84 -7.81
CA VAL A 236 8.08 -9.16 -8.13
C VAL A 236 8.87 -10.26 -7.43
N LYS A 237 10.21 -10.17 -7.35
CA LYS A 237 11.04 -11.15 -6.63
C LYS A 237 10.71 -11.17 -5.15
N GLU A 238 10.58 -10.01 -4.54
CA GLU A 238 10.19 -9.88 -3.13
C GLU A 238 8.77 -10.41 -2.95
N LEU A 239 7.78 -9.97 -3.74
CA LEU A 239 6.40 -10.47 -3.69
C LEU A 239 6.31 -11.97 -3.91
N ALA A 240 6.99 -12.52 -4.90
CA ALA A 240 7.06 -13.94 -5.18
C ALA A 240 7.75 -14.69 -4.03
N HIS A 241 8.81 -14.13 -3.45
CA HIS A 241 9.47 -14.71 -2.27
C HIS A 241 8.53 -14.76 -1.09
N VAL A 242 7.81 -13.68 -0.80
CA VAL A 242 6.81 -13.68 0.27
C VAL A 242 5.70 -14.64 -0.06
N ILE A 243 5.10 -14.61 -1.25
CA ILE A 243 4.08 -15.57 -1.68
C ILE A 243 4.61 -17.03 -1.60
N SER A 244 5.88 -17.28 -1.89
CA SER A 244 6.50 -18.61 -1.76
C SER A 244 6.68 -19.03 -0.29
N LYS A 245 6.98 -18.07 0.60
CA LYS A 245 6.98 -18.29 2.04
C LYS A 245 5.57 -18.54 2.55
N MET A 246 4.57 -17.86 1.98
CA MET A 246 3.14 -18.10 2.27
C MET A 246 2.72 -19.54 1.90
N LYS A 247 3.24 -20.09 0.79
CA LYS A 247 2.85 -21.43 0.29
C LYS A 247 3.43 -22.61 1.05
N ARG A 248 4.66 -22.50 1.57
CA ARG A 248 5.37 -23.62 2.24
C ARG A 248 4.76 -24.04 3.59
N GLN A 249 3.62 -23.48 3.95
CA GLN A 249 2.90 -23.73 5.21
C GLN A 249 1.52 -24.38 4.99
N TYR A 250 1.16 -24.67 3.74
CA TYR A 250 0.06 -25.55 3.32
C TYR A 250 0.62 -26.86 2.75
#